data_AF-A0A8T7A0Z9-F1
#
_entry.id   AF-A0A8T7A0Z9-F1
#
_cell.length_a   1.000
_cell.length_b   1.000
_cell.length_c   1.000
_cell.angle_alpha   90.00
_cell.angle_beta   90.00
_cell.angle_gamma   90.00
#
_symmetry.space_group_name_H-M   'P 1'
#
loop_
_entity.id
_entity.type
_entity.pdbx_description
1 polymer ?
#
loop_
_entity_poly.entity_id
_entity_poly.type
_entity_poly.pdbx_seq_one_letter_code
_entity_poly.pdbx_strand_id
1 'polypeptide(L)'
;MAAQKTKSFTVIGLIVLIVLFLVVNMVSSTLFTNTRIDLTENELYTLTDGTRNIIKNIEEPVTMYLFYSDKASEDVPQLRTYATRVKELLKEYEQLSNGNIVLNIVDPLPFSEEEDQAGSFGLQAIPVGATGENVYFGLAASNAVGDTEVLPFFQPQREQFLEYDVSKLLSTLSNPKKTVVGVITQLSIFGGFDMQTTQMTKAWALIAQMRQLFEVKQLDVTTDLIDADVDILLVLHPMSLT
;
A
#
# COMPACT_ATOMS: atom_id res chain seq x y z
N MET A 1 -59.98 21.95 -32.66
CA MET A 1 -59.76 21.40 -31.30
C MET A 1 -58.67 20.32 -31.21
N ALA A 2 -58.06 19.83 -32.31
CA ALA A 2 -57.02 18.79 -32.24
C ALA A 2 -55.61 19.29 -31.86
N ALA A 3 -55.24 20.54 -32.19
CA ALA A 3 -53.89 21.08 -31.97
C ALA A 3 -53.56 21.47 -30.52
N GLN A 4 -54.57 21.66 -29.67
CA GLN A 4 -54.37 22.07 -28.27
C GLN A 4 -54.14 20.88 -27.34
N LYS A 5 -54.72 19.72 -27.65
CA LYS A 5 -54.44 18.46 -26.93
C LYS A 5 -52.98 18.03 -27.13
N THR A 6 -52.46 18.06 -28.35
CA THR A 6 -51.07 17.67 -28.64
C THR A 6 -50.04 18.53 -27.93
N LYS A 7 -50.22 19.86 -27.88
CA LYS A 7 -49.34 20.75 -27.11
C LYS A 7 -49.30 20.42 -25.61
N SER A 8 -50.45 20.13 -24.99
CA SER A 8 -50.49 19.74 -23.58
C SER A 8 -49.82 18.38 -23.31
N PHE A 9 -49.98 17.41 -24.20
CA PHE A 9 -49.29 16.12 -24.11
C PHE A 9 -47.76 16.27 -24.26
N THR A 10 -47.29 17.15 -25.13
CA THR A 10 -45.85 17.43 -25.28
C THR A 10 -45.26 18.11 -24.05
N VAL A 11 -45.97 19.08 -23.45
CA VAL A 11 -45.53 19.76 -22.22
C VAL A 11 -45.49 18.79 -21.04
N ILE A 12 -46.53 17.95 -20.88
CA ILE A 12 -46.55 16.93 -19.83
C ILE A 12 -45.41 15.92 -20.04
N GLY A 13 -45.19 15.46 -21.27
CA GLY A 13 -44.07 14.56 -21.59
C GLY A 13 -42.70 15.15 -21.27
N LEU A 14 -42.50 16.45 -21.55
CA LEU A 14 -41.27 17.15 -21.22
C LEU A 14 -41.05 17.26 -19.70
N ILE A 15 -42.11 17.58 -18.95
CA ILE A 15 -42.04 17.64 -17.48
C ILE A 15 -41.71 16.26 -16.92
N VAL A 16 -42.34 15.19 -17.42
CA VAL A 16 -42.05 13.81 -16.99
C VAL A 16 -40.59 13.44 -17.29
N LEU A 17 -40.05 13.81 -18.45
CA LEU A 17 -38.65 13.57 -18.79
C LEU A 17 -37.68 14.31 -17.85
N ILE A 18 -37.99 15.56 -17.50
CA ILE A 18 -37.17 16.34 -16.55
C ILE A 18 -37.22 15.69 -15.16
N VAL A 19 -38.41 15.31 -14.69
CA VAL A 19 -38.57 14.62 -13.40
C VAL A 19 -37.83 13.28 -13.41
N LEU A 20 -37.95 12.50 -14.47
CA LEU A 20 -37.25 11.22 -14.61
C LEU A 20 -35.72 11.43 -14.61
N PHE A 21 -35.23 12.43 -15.33
CA PHE A 21 -33.81 12.78 -15.35
C PHE A 21 -33.30 13.15 -13.95
N LEU A 22 -34.04 13.98 -13.21
CA LEU A 22 -33.68 14.37 -11.84
C LEU A 22 -33.69 13.17 -10.88
N VAL A 23 -34.69 12.29 -10.98
CA VAL A 23 -34.78 11.07 -10.16
C VAL A 23 -33.63 10.13 -10.49
N VAL A 24 -33.34 9.87 -11.76
CA VAL A 24 -32.21 9.02 -12.18
C VAL A 24 -30.89 9.60 -11.69
N ASN A 25 -30.69 10.92 -11.79
CA ASN A 25 -29.46 11.55 -11.34
C ASN A 25 -29.30 11.50 -9.81
N MET A 26 -30.38 11.72 -9.05
CA MET A 26 -30.39 11.60 -7.59
C MET A 26 -30.23 10.15 -7.09
N VAL A 27 -30.83 9.19 -7.77
CA VAL A 27 -30.65 7.75 -7.46
C VAL A 27 -29.25 7.30 -7.86
N SER A 28 -28.72 7.78 -8.98
CA SER A 28 -27.36 7.49 -9.43
C SER A 28 -26.32 8.03 -8.44
N SER A 29 -26.49 9.27 -7.97
CA SER A 29 -25.59 9.88 -7.00
C SER A 29 -25.62 9.22 -5.61
N THR A 30 -26.68 8.48 -5.28
CA THR A 30 -26.82 7.75 -4.01
C THR A 30 -26.47 6.26 -4.10
N LEU A 31 -26.67 5.62 -5.25
CA LEU A 31 -26.35 4.20 -5.44
C LEU A 31 -24.92 3.95 -5.91
N PHE A 32 -24.33 4.85 -6.70
CA PHE A 32 -22.97 4.67 -7.25
C PHE A 32 -21.90 5.48 -6.53
N THR A 33 -22.22 6.10 -5.38
CA THR A 33 -21.29 6.95 -4.62
C THR A 33 -20.07 6.20 -4.11
N ASN A 34 -20.19 4.88 -3.90
CA ASN A 34 -19.10 4.00 -3.42
C ASN A 34 -18.47 3.11 -4.50
N THR A 35 -18.94 3.17 -5.74
CA THR A 35 -18.39 2.34 -6.82
C THR A 35 -17.53 3.20 -7.73
N ARG A 36 -16.30 3.50 -7.27
CA ARG A 36 -15.27 4.12 -8.12
C ARG A 36 -14.71 3.01 -9.01
N ILE A 37 -15.21 2.89 -10.24
CA ILE A 37 -14.66 1.95 -11.20
C ILE A 37 -13.36 2.55 -11.70
N ASP A 38 -12.24 1.94 -11.33
CA ASP A 38 -10.94 2.30 -11.88
C ASP A 38 -10.81 1.71 -13.29
N LEU A 39 -10.63 2.60 -14.27
CA LEU A 39 -10.48 2.23 -15.70
C LEU A 39 -9.02 2.25 -16.15
N THR A 40 -8.07 2.33 -15.22
CA THR A 40 -6.65 2.28 -15.54
C THR A 40 -6.22 0.85 -15.85
N GLU A 41 -5.19 0.71 -16.69
CA GLU A 41 -4.74 -0.57 -17.24
C GLU A 41 -4.42 -1.64 -16.17
N ASN A 42 -4.10 -1.22 -14.94
CA ASN A 42 -3.74 -2.10 -13.82
C ASN A 42 -4.55 -1.83 -12.54
N GLU A 43 -5.71 -1.19 -12.62
CA GLU A 43 -6.51 -0.83 -11.43
C GLU A 43 -5.68 -0.13 -10.34
N LEU A 44 -4.77 0.77 -10.73
CA LEU A 44 -3.78 1.45 -9.87
C LEU A 44 -4.40 2.26 -8.71
N TYR A 45 -5.71 2.49 -8.79
CA TYR A 45 -6.54 3.28 -7.88
C TYR A 45 -7.52 2.44 -7.05
N THR A 46 -7.45 1.11 -7.13
CA THR A 46 -8.24 0.19 -6.31
C THR A 46 -7.35 -0.73 -5.49
N LEU A 47 -7.67 -0.90 -4.21
CA LEU A 47 -6.93 -1.84 -3.36
C LEU A 47 -7.13 -3.29 -3.80
N THR A 48 -6.02 -4.01 -3.89
CA THR A 48 -6.01 -5.44 -4.17
C THR A 48 -6.65 -6.24 -3.03
N ASP A 49 -7.13 -7.45 -3.36
CA ASP A 49 -7.67 -8.39 -2.36
C ASP A 49 -6.65 -8.75 -1.27
N GLY A 50 -5.37 -8.83 -1.65
CA GLY A 50 -4.27 -9.08 -0.71
C GLY A 50 -4.17 -7.99 0.34
N THR A 51 -4.16 -6.72 -0.08
CA THR A 51 -4.16 -5.57 0.83
C THR A 51 -5.41 -5.53 1.71
N ARG A 52 -6.59 -5.77 1.15
CA ARG A 52 -7.84 -5.86 1.93
C ARG A 52 -7.77 -6.95 3.00
N ASN A 53 -7.17 -8.09 2.69
CA ASN A 53 -6.97 -9.18 3.64
C ASN A 53 -5.97 -8.80 4.73
N ILE A 54 -4.85 -8.13 4.40
CA ILE A 54 -3.90 -7.61 5.39
C ILE A 54 -4.63 -6.69 6.37
N ILE A 55 -5.34 -5.67 5.88
CA ILE A 55 -6.04 -4.68 6.70
C ILE A 55 -7.08 -5.33 7.64
N LYS A 56 -7.84 -6.32 7.14
CA LYS A 56 -8.88 -7.00 7.94
C LYS A 56 -8.33 -7.89 9.05
N ASN A 57 -7.11 -8.41 8.90
CA ASN A 57 -6.48 -9.31 9.86
C ASN A 57 -5.57 -8.57 10.85
N ILE A 58 -5.57 -7.24 10.84
CA ILE A 58 -4.89 -6.45 11.88
C ILE A 58 -5.67 -6.60 13.18
N GLU A 59 -5.09 -7.30 14.16
CA GLU A 59 -5.71 -7.54 15.46
C GLU A 59 -5.44 -6.41 16.47
N GLU A 60 -4.23 -5.84 16.43
CA GLU A 60 -3.82 -4.75 17.31
C GLU A 60 -3.85 -3.39 16.59
N PRO A 61 -4.27 -2.30 17.27
CA PRO A 61 -4.29 -0.98 16.66
C PRO A 61 -2.92 -0.51 16.16
N VAL A 62 -2.87 -0.02 14.92
CA VAL A 62 -1.70 0.61 14.31
C VAL A 62 -1.99 2.10 14.11
N THR A 63 -1.09 2.94 14.61
CA THR A 63 -1.14 4.39 14.35
C THR A 63 -0.18 4.73 13.23
N MET A 64 -0.67 5.38 12.19
CA MET A 64 0.11 5.87 11.05
C MET A 64 0.24 7.40 11.13
N TYR A 65 1.46 7.90 10.99
CA TYR A 65 1.80 9.32 10.92
C TYR A 65 2.32 9.63 9.52
N LEU A 66 1.49 10.25 8.69
CA LEU A 66 1.90 10.80 7.40
C LEU A 66 2.47 12.20 7.65
N PHE A 67 3.79 12.34 7.55
CA PHE A 67 4.43 13.64 7.56
C PHE A 67 4.51 14.17 6.13
N TYR A 68 3.93 15.34 5.90
CA TYR A 68 3.92 15.97 4.59
C TYR A 68 3.99 17.49 4.72
N SER A 69 5.09 18.08 4.24
CA SER A 69 5.30 19.53 4.22
C SER A 69 4.43 20.19 3.14
N ASP A 70 3.19 20.58 3.48
CA ASP A 70 2.23 21.11 2.50
C ASP A 70 2.65 22.48 1.96
N LYS A 71 3.20 23.35 2.82
CA LYS A 71 3.67 24.68 2.42
C LYS A 71 4.95 24.62 1.59
N ALA A 72 5.94 23.86 2.04
CA ALA A 72 7.23 23.75 1.37
C ALA A 72 7.17 23.01 0.01
N SER A 73 6.02 22.42 -0.33
CA SER A 73 5.76 21.76 -1.61
C SER A 73 4.84 22.57 -2.55
N GLU A 74 4.48 23.81 -2.21
CA GLU A 74 3.62 24.70 -3.03
C GLU A 74 4.11 24.83 -4.48
N ASP A 75 5.41 25.02 -4.68
CA ASP A 75 6.01 25.20 -6.00
C ASP A 75 6.36 23.89 -6.72
N VAL A 76 5.93 22.73 -6.19
CA VAL A 76 6.19 21.41 -6.77
C VAL A 76 4.87 20.69 -7.07
N PRO A 77 4.13 21.05 -8.15
CA PRO A 77 2.81 20.50 -8.44
C PRO A 77 2.75 18.98 -8.54
N GLN A 78 3.80 18.35 -9.11
CA GLN A 78 3.89 16.89 -9.19
C GLN A 78 3.86 16.23 -7.81
N LEU A 79 4.57 16.83 -6.85
CA LEU A 79 4.62 16.33 -5.47
C LEU A 79 3.26 16.48 -4.78
N ARG A 80 2.56 17.61 -4.98
CA ARG A 80 1.22 17.83 -4.42
C ARG A 80 0.17 16.86 -4.96
N THR A 81 0.21 16.58 -6.27
CA THR A 81 -0.66 15.57 -6.88
C THR A 81 -0.40 14.20 -6.26
N TYR A 82 0.86 13.80 -6.16
CA TYR A 82 1.23 12.51 -5.57
C TYR A 82 0.89 12.45 -4.06
N ALA A 83 1.08 13.54 -3.32
CA ALA A 83 0.67 13.63 -1.91
C ALA A 83 -0.84 13.48 -1.73
N THR A 84 -1.64 14.03 -2.64
CA THR A 84 -3.09 13.81 -2.64
C THR A 84 -3.40 12.33 -2.82
N ARG A 85 -2.72 11.65 -3.76
CA ARG A 85 -2.87 10.21 -3.97
C ARG A 85 -2.49 9.39 -2.74
N VAL A 86 -1.37 9.69 -2.09
CA VAL A 86 -0.94 9.02 -0.84
C VAL A 86 -1.96 9.23 0.27
N LYS A 87 -2.45 10.47 0.46
CA LYS A 87 -3.49 10.77 1.47
C LYS A 87 -4.78 10.01 1.20
N GLU A 88 -5.23 9.94 -0.06
CA GLU A 88 -6.42 9.17 -0.43
C GLU A 88 -6.24 7.68 -0.12
N LEU A 89 -5.10 7.10 -0.49
CA LEU A 89 -4.80 5.70 -0.23
C LEU A 89 -4.82 5.40 1.28
N LEU A 90 -4.08 6.16 2.09
CA LEU A 90 -4.00 5.91 3.53
C LEU A 90 -5.34 6.09 4.24
N LYS A 91 -6.19 7.01 3.77
CA LYS A 91 -7.57 7.14 4.27
C LYS A 91 -8.43 5.92 3.91
N GLU A 92 -8.25 5.33 2.73
CA GLU A 92 -8.94 4.09 2.38
C GLU A 92 -8.53 2.93 3.31
N TYR A 93 -7.25 2.85 3.67
CA TYR A 93 -6.77 1.87 4.66
C TYR A 93 -7.41 2.07 6.03
N GLU A 94 -7.42 3.31 6.53
CA GLU A 94 -8.09 3.67 7.79
C GLU A 94 -9.58 3.27 7.77
N GLN A 95 -10.31 3.63 6.71
CA GLN A 95 -11.74 3.34 6.57
C GLN A 95 -12.04 1.83 6.55
N LEU A 96 -11.19 1.02 5.90
CA LEU A 96 -11.38 -0.43 5.79
C LEU A 96 -10.95 -1.19 7.05
N SER A 97 -10.15 -0.58 7.91
CA SER A 97 -9.59 -1.21 9.12
C SER A 97 -10.58 -1.41 10.26
N ASN A 98 -11.80 -0.87 10.16
CA ASN A 98 -12.80 -0.86 11.24
C ASN A 98 -12.26 -0.27 12.56
N GLY A 99 -11.35 0.71 12.49
CA GLY A 99 -10.78 1.41 13.65
C GLY A 99 -9.45 0.84 14.15
N ASN A 100 -8.92 -0.23 13.54
CA ASN A 100 -7.62 -0.78 13.88
C ASN A 100 -6.45 -0.02 13.22
N ILE A 101 -6.72 0.86 12.27
CA ILE A 101 -5.73 1.80 11.73
C ILE A 101 -6.22 3.21 12.06
N VAL A 102 -5.33 4.03 12.62
CA VAL A 102 -5.57 5.47 12.87
C VAL A 102 -4.58 6.28 12.04
N LEU A 103 -5.05 7.18 11.19
CA LEU A 103 -4.20 8.02 10.36
C LEU A 103 -4.11 9.46 10.92
N ASN A 104 -2.90 9.86 11.29
CA ASN A 104 -2.54 11.24 11.61
C ASN A 104 -1.78 11.86 10.44
N ILE A 105 -2.26 12.99 9.94
CA ILE A 105 -1.56 13.77 8.91
C ILE A 105 -0.91 14.97 9.60
N VAL A 106 0.41 15.06 9.48
CA VAL A 106 1.24 16.04 10.18
C VAL A 106 1.99 16.90 9.16
N ASP A 107 1.94 18.22 9.32
CA ASP A 107 2.73 19.18 8.54
C ASP A 107 3.94 19.61 9.38
N PRO A 108 5.14 19.04 9.16
CA PRO A 108 6.33 19.39 9.92
C PRO A 108 6.86 20.75 9.44
N LEU A 109 6.51 21.81 10.17
CA LEU A 109 6.97 23.16 9.88
C LEU A 109 8.40 23.34 10.40
N PRO A 110 9.22 24.19 9.76
CA PRO A 110 10.58 24.45 10.24
C PRO A 110 10.61 24.92 11.70
N PHE A 111 11.50 24.31 12.49
CA PHE A 111 11.70 24.55 13.92
C PHE A 111 10.45 24.23 14.79
N SER A 112 9.60 23.30 14.35
CA SER A 112 8.41 22.86 15.11
C SER A 112 8.63 21.51 15.80
N GLU A 113 7.79 21.19 16.80
CA GLU A 113 7.83 19.89 17.48
C GLU A 113 7.54 18.73 16.51
N GLU A 114 6.71 18.99 15.50
CA GLU A 114 6.38 18.03 14.44
C GLU A 114 7.58 17.72 13.53
N GLU A 115 8.47 18.68 13.28
CA GLU A 115 9.73 18.45 12.57
C GLU A 115 10.66 17.56 13.39
N ASP A 116 10.83 17.87 14.69
CA ASP A 116 11.61 17.04 15.61
C ASP A 116 11.04 15.62 15.69
N GLN A 117 9.71 15.48 15.72
CA GLN A 117 9.03 14.20 15.68
C GLN A 117 9.31 13.43 14.38
N ALA A 118 9.21 14.08 13.22
CA ALA A 118 9.54 13.47 11.93
C ALA A 118 11.00 12.95 11.89
N GLY A 119 11.93 13.77 12.39
CA GLY A 119 13.33 13.39 12.52
C GLY A 119 13.56 12.22 13.48
N SER A 120 12.82 12.16 14.59
CA SER A 120 12.92 11.07 15.58
C SER A 120 12.49 9.71 15.03
N PHE A 121 11.51 9.69 14.12
CA PHE A 121 11.13 8.49 13.38
C PHE A 121 12.14 8.13 12.28
N GLY A 122 13.10 8.99 11.96
CA GLY A 122 14.08 8.74 10.90
C GLY A 122 13.57 9.07 9.48
N LEU A 123 12.56 9.93 9.35
CA LEU A 123 12.17 10.46 8.04
C LEU A 123 13.29 11.33 7.45
N GLN A 124 13.32 11.40 6.12
CA GLN A 124 14.32 12.17 5.38
C GLN A 124 13.69 13.46 4.84
N ALA A 125 14.32 14.59 5.15
CA ALA A 125 14.04 15.86 4.49
C ALA A 125 14.77 15.89 3.14
N ILE A 126 14.04 16.15 2.06
CA ILE A 126 14.61 16.27 0.71
C ILE A 126 14.46 17.72 0.24
N PRO A 127 15.55 18.37 -0.21
CA PRO A 127 15.45 19.68 -0.82
C PRO A 127 14.73 19.58 -2.16
N VAL A 128 13.62 20.30 -2.31
CA VAL A 128 12.81 20.33 -3.53
C VAL A 128 12.54 21.76 -3.99
N GLY A 129 12.08 21.90 -5.23
CA GLY A 129 11.75 23.20 -5.82
C GLY A 129 12.99 24.03 -6.19
N ALA A 130 12.75 25.25 -6.66
CA ALA A 130 13.80 26.16 -7.10
C ALA A 130 14.51 26.86 -5.92
N THR A 131 13.83 27.00 -4.78
CA THR A 131 14.34 27.62 -3.55
C THR A 131 15.14 26.65 -2.68
N GLY A 132 15.04 25.34 -2.96
CA GLY A 132 15.74 24.30 -2.20
C GLY A 132 15.15 24.08 -0.81
N GLU A 133 13.84 24.30 -0.64
CA GLU A 133 13.15 24.06 0.62
C GLU A 133 13.15 22.58 0.96
N ASN A 134 13.46 22.29 2.23
CA ASN A 134 13.44 20.94 2.74
C ASN A 134 12.00 20.47 2.93
N VAL A 135 11.62 19.40 2.24
CA VAL A 135 10.31 18.78 2.33
C VAL A 135 10.42 17.41 2.98
N TYR A 136 9.57 17.19 3.99
CA TYR A 136 9.25 15.87 4.49
C TYR A 136 8.06 15.34 3.72
N PHE A 137 8.16 14.11 3.24
CA PHE A 137 7.03 13.40 2.67
C PHE A 137 7.18 11.90 2.89
N GLY A 138 6.91 11.43 4.11
CA GLY A 138 7.12 10.04 4.50
C GLY A 138 6.04 9.54 5.46
N LEU A 139 6.11 8.26 5.80
CA LEU A 139 5.16 7.59 6.68
C LEU A 139 5.91 6.90 7.80
N ALA A 140 5.55 7.18 9.04
CA ALA A 140 5.91 6.34 10.18
C ALA A 140 4.66 5.62 10.66
N ALA A 141 4.79 4.38 11.11
CA ALA A 141 3.69 3.69 11.77
C ALA A 141 4.18 2.86 12.96
N SER A 142 3.34 2.76 13.98
CA SER A 142 3.64 2.06 15.22
C SER A 142 2.48 1.16 15.65
N ASN A 143 2.79 -0.03 16.16
CA ASN A 143 1.80 -0.92 16.79
C ASN A 143 1.62 -0.60 18.29
N ALA A 144 0.70 -1.33 18.95
CA ALA A 144 0.38 -1.13 20.37
C ALA A 144 1.54 -1.50 21.32
N VAL A 145 2.51 -2.29 20.86
CA VAL A 145 3.66 -2.78 21.65
C VAL A 145 4.89 -1.87 21.50
N GLY A 146 4.85 -0.92 20.56
CA GLY A 146 5.90 0.09 20.35
C GLY A 146 6.86 -0.23 19.21
N ASP A 147 6.65 -1.32 18.46
CA ASP A 147 7.41 -1.55 17.22
C ASP A 147 7.05 -0.46 16.20
N THR A 148 8.05 -0.03 15.44
CA THR A 148 7.90 1.08 14.49
C THR A 148 8.49 0.70 13.14
N GLU A 149 7.75 1.00 12.08
CA GLU A 149 8.18 0.84 10.69
C GLU A 149 8.03 2.18 9.95
N VAL A 150 8.95 2.45 9.03
CA VAL A 150 9.08 3.78 8.42
C VAL A 150 9.34 3.67 6.93
N LEU A 151 8.58 4.44 6.15
CA LEU A 151 8.88 4.81 4.77
C LEU A 151 9.50 6.21 4.79
N PRO A 152 10.83 6.34 4.66
CA PRO A 152 11.52 7.60 4.92
C PRO A 152 11.12 8.74 3.97
N PHE A 153 10.75 8.38 2.73
CA PHE A 153 10.27 9.32 1.73
C PHE A 153 9.47 8.63 0.62
N PHE A 154 8.32 9.20 0.26
CA PHE A 154 7.49 8.78 -0.87
C PHE A 154 8.01 9.40 -2.17
N GLN A 155 8.45 8.56 -3.10
CA GLN A 155 8.96 9.00 -4.39
C GLN A 155 7.88 8.93 -5.46
N PRO A 156 7.54 10.04 -6.16
CA PRO A 156 6.55 10.01 -7.25
C PRO A 156 6.86 8.97 -8.33
N GLN A 157 8.13 8.71 -8.60
CA GLN A 157 8.56 7.72 -9.61
C GLN A 157 8.20 6.27 -9.22
N ARG A 158 7.85 6.03 -7.95
CA ARG A 158 7.47 4.72 -7.40
C ARG A 158 5.98 4.62 -7.09
N GLU A 159 5.14 5.51 -7.64
CA GLU A 159 3.69 5.53 -7.40
C GLU A 159 3.01 4.16 -7.62
N GLN A 160 3.43 3.41 -8.65
CA GLN A 160 2.91 2.06 -8.92
C GLN A 160 3.18 1.04 -7.79
N PHE A 161 4.15 1.30 -6.92
CA PHE A 161 4.49 0.46 -5.76
C PHE A 161 3.91 0.97 -4.45
N LEU A 162 3.19 2.09 -4.47
CA LEU A 162 2.72 2.76 -3.27
C LEU A 162 1.88 1.83 -2.38
N GLU A 163 0.91 1.11 -2.96
CA GLU A 163 0.10 0.14 -2.22
C GLU A 163 0.97 -0.97 -1.61
N TYR A 164 1.90 -1.52 -2.39
CA TYR A 164 2.79 -2.57 -1.91
C TYR A 164 3.66 -2.09 -0.74
N ASP A 165 4.27 -0.92 -0.86
CA ASP A 165 5.19 -0.37 0.16
C ASP A 165 4.43 -0.11 1.48
N VAL A 166 3.20 0.40 1.43
CA VAL A 166 2.35 0.62 2.61
C VAL A 166 1.82 -0.70 3.20
N SER A 167 1.30 -1.62 2.37
CA SER A 167 0.81 -2.92 2.82
C SER A 167 1.91 -3.77 3.46
N LYS A 168 3.13 -3.70 2.93
CA LYS A 168 4.29 -4.37 3.51
C LYS A 168 4.59 -3.82 4.89
N LEU A 169 4.63 -2.49 5.04
CA LEU A 169 4.86 -1.83 6.33
C LEU A 169 3.83 -2.27 7.38
N LEU A 170 2.54 -2.32 7.03
CA LEU A 170 1.50 -2.81 7.94
C LEU A 170 1.59 -4.30 8.24
N SER A 171 1.92 -5.12 7.24
CA SER A 171 2.09 -6.56 7.43
C SER A 171 3.23 -6.86 8.40
N THR A 172 4.35 -6.14 8.30
CA THR A 172 5.49 -6.25 9.24
C THR A 172 5.09 -5.88 10.66
N LEU A 173 4.33 -4.79 10.85
CA LEU A 173 3.87 -4.35 12.17
C LEU A 173 2.83 -5.29 12.80
N SER A 174 2.00 -5.92 11.97
CA SER A 174 0.94 -6.82 12.43
C SER A 174 1.45 -8.25 12.67
N ASN A 175 2.55 -8.63 12.01
CA ASN A 175 3.19 -9.93 12.15
C ASN A 175 4.68 -9.77 12.49
N PRO A 176 5.01 -9.34 13.73
CA PRO A 176 6.41 -9.12 14.13
C PRO A 176 7.24 -10.41 14.07
N LYS A 177 6.61 -11.58 14.28
CA LYS A 177 7.23 -12.87 13.99
C LYS A 177 7.06 -13.19 12.50
N LYS A 178 8.16 -13.14 11.75
CA LYS A 178 8.17 -13.55 10.34
C LYS A 178 7.76 -15.01 10.19
N THR A 179 6.91 -15.29 9.21
CA THR A 179 6.61 -16.67 8.80
C THR A 179 7.91 -17.33 8.35
N VAL A 180 8.16 -18.54 8.86
CA VAL A 180 9.34 -19.32 8.51
C VAL A 180 8.99 -20.18 7.29
N VAL A 181 9.65 -19.90 6.17
CA VAL A 181 9.51 -20.67 4.93
C VAL A 181 10.72 -21.59 4.79
N GLY A 182 10.50 -22.88 4.99
CA GLY A 182 11.47 -23.92 4.69
C GLY A 182 11.49 -24.23 3.20
N VAL A 183 12.65 -24.13 2.55
CA VAL A 183 12.79 -24.41 1.12
C VAL A 183 13.64 -25.66 0.91
N ILE A 184 13.03 -26.69 0.33
CA ILE A 184 13.73 -27.89 -0.13
C ILE A 184 13.99 -27.74 -1.62
N THR A 185 15.26 -27.75 -2.01
CA THR A 185 15.66 -27.69 -3.41
C THR A 185 17.05 -28.26 -3.64
N GLN A 186 17.25 -28.85 -4.82
CA GLN A 186 18.57 -29.27 -5.31
C GLN A 186 19.30 -28.16 -6.09
N LEU A 187 18.61 -27.04 -6.35
CA LEU A 187 19.14 -25.94 -7.12
C LEU A 187 19.90 -24.97 -6.19
N SER A 188 21.03 -24.43 -6.67
CA SER A 188 21.80 -23.40 -5.95
C SER A 188 21.15 -22.01 -6.04
N ILE A 189 19.94 -21.87 -5.50
CA ILE A 189 19.12 -20.64 -5.62
C ILE A 189 19.35 -19.64 -4.49
N PHE A 190 19.97 -20.08 -3.39
CA PHE A 190 20.26 -19.27 -2.22
C PHE A 190 21.50 -18.38 -2.38
N GLY A 191 22.26 -18.58 -3.47
CA GLY A 191 23.59 -17.99 -3.65
C GLY A 191 24.60 -18.59 -2.66
N GLY A 192 25.71 -17.90 -2.48
CA GLY A 192 26.79 -18.32 -1.58
C GLY A 192 28.13 -18.46 -2.30
N PHE A 193 29.14 -18.93 -1.58
CA PHE A 193 30.46 -19.10 -2.15
C PHE A 193 30.53 -20.42 -2.92
N ASP A 194 30.79 -20.32 -4.22
CA ASP A 194 31.04 -21.48 -5.08
C ASP A 194 32.52 -21.85 -5.00
N MET A 195 32.80 -22.99 -4.37
CA MET A 195 34.17 -23.52 -4.17
C MET A 195 34.85 -23.95 -5.48
N GLN A 196 34.09 -24.26 -6.55
CA GLN A 196 34.66 -24.68 -7.83
C GLN A 196 35.12 -23.48 -8.66
N THR A 197 34.31 -22.43 -8.68
CA THR A 197 34.62 -21.20 -9.43
C THR A 197 35.38 -20.19 -8.57
N THR A 198 35.48 -20.41 -7.27
CA THR A 198 36.06 -19.50 -6.27
C THR A 198 35.35 -18.13 -6.24
N GLN A 199 34.06 -18.12 -6.62
CA GLN A 199 33.27 -16.90 -6.79
C GLN A 199 32.09 -16.85 -5.83
N MET A 200 31.69 -15.64 -5.46
CA MET A 200 30.44 -15.39 -4.75
C MET A 200 29.29 -15.39 -5.76
N THR A 201 28.34 -16.30 -5.58
CA THR A 201 27.10 -16.37 -6.35
C THR A 201 25.99 -15.62 -5.63
N LYS A 202 25.15 -14.91 -6.40
CA LYS A 202 24.01 -14.18 -5.86
C LYS A 202 22.80 -15.09 -5.71
N ALA A 203 22.02 -14.87 -4.65
CA ALA A 203 20.72 -15.49 -4.51
C ALA A 203 19.82 -15.10 -5.70
N TRP A 204 18.96 -16.03 -6.11
CA TRP A 204 17.95 -15.74 -7.11
C TRP A 204 16.99 -14.66 -6.62
N ALA A 205 16.45 -13.87 -7.55
CA ALA A 205 15.55 -12.76 -7.24
C ALA A 205 14.35 -13.21 -6.38
N LEU A 206 13.83 -14.42 -6.62
CA LEU A 206 12.77 -15.02 -5.81
C LEU A 206 13.16 -15.12 -4.33
N ILE A 207 14.30 -15.73 -4.01
CA ILE A 207 14.77 -15.86 -2.62
C ILE A 207 15.04 -14.50 -2.00
N ALA A 208 15.63 -13.59 -2.76
CA ALA A 208 15.89 -12.23 -2.29
C ALA A 208 14.60 -11.49 -1.93
N GLN A 209 13.52 -11.65 -2.71
CA GLN A 209 12.21 -11.06 -2.41
C GLN A 209 11.54 -11.75 -1.21
N MET A 210 11.58 -13.08 -1.13
CA MET A 210 10.99 -13.82 -0.01
C MET A 210 11.61 -13.42 1.33
N ARG A 211 12.93 -13.24 1.40
CA ARG A 211 13.65 -12.81 2.61
C ARG A 211 13.25 -11.42 3.12
N GLN A 212 12.57 -10.60 2.30
CA GLN A 212 12.07 -9.31 2.75
C GLN A 212 10.88 -9.42 3.70
N LEU A 213 10.10 -10.51 3.60
CA LEU A 213 8.85 -10.72 4.35
C LEU A 213 8.91 -11.95 5.26
N PHE A 214 9.74 -12.93 4.89
CA PHE A 214 9.78 -14.24 5.53
C PHE A 214 11.16 -14.57 6.05
N GLU A 215 11.21 -15.43 7.05
CA GLU A 215 12.44 -16.11 7.43
C GLU A 215 12.62 -17.31 6.51
N VAL A 216 13.49 -17.20 5.51
CA VAL A 216 13.68 -18.27 4.51
C VAL A 216 14.83 -19.17 4.93
N LYS A 217 14.51 -20.40 5.33
CA LYS A 217 15.48 -21.44 5.70
C LYS A 217 15.68 -22.41 4.55
N GLN A 218 16.93 -22.69 4.20
CA GLN A 218 17.24 -23.78 3.28
C GLN A 218 17.22 -25.10 4.06
N LEU A 219 16.40 -26.04 3.62
CA LEU A 219 16.28 -27.37 4.21
C LEU A 219 17.01 -28.39 3.34
N ASP A 220 17.66 -29.37 3.98
CA ASP A 220 18.32 -30.46 3.26
C ASP A 220 17.26 -31.43 2.71
N VAL A 221 17.43 -31.83 1.45
CA VAL A 221 16.54 -32.77 0.73
C VAL A 221 16.49 -34.14 1.40
N THR A 222 17.51 -34.49 2.19
CA THR A 222 17.66 -35.79 2.87
C THR A 222 17.09 -35.81 4.29
N THR A 223 16.50 -34.71 4.75
CA THR A 223 16.02 -34.62 6.14
C THR A 223 14.65 -35.30 6.29
N ASP A 224 14.56 -36.29 7.18
CA ASP A 224 13.30 -37.00 7.51
C ASP A 224 12.37 -36.21 8.46
N LEU A 225 12.88 -35.15 9.10
CA LEU A 225 12.18 -34.35 10.10
C LEU A 225 12.31 -32.85 9.80
N ILE A 226 11.20 -32.22 9.43
CA ILE A 226 11.15 -30.77 9.27
C ILE A 226 11.07 -30.12 10.65
N ASP A 227 11.89 -29.09 10.90
CA ASP A 227 11.87 -28.34 12.15
C ASP A 227 10.46 -27.83 12.46
N ALA A 228 10.03 -27.98 13.72
CA ALA A 228 8.67 -27.64 14.15
C ALA A 228 8.34 -26.13 14.05
N ASP A 229 9.34 -25.29 13.80
CA ASP A 229 9.17 -23.85 13.62
C ASP A 229 8.97 -23.44 12.15
N VAL A 230 8.99 -24.39 11.20
CA VAL A 230 8.67 -24.13 9.79
C VAL A 230 7.16 -24.05 9.59
N ASP A 231 6.67 -22.86 9.25
CA ASP A 231 5.25 -22.61 9.03
C ASP A 231 4.80 -23.04 7.63
N ILE A 232 5.67 -22.87 6.62
CA ILE A 232 5.39 -23.18 5.22
C ILE A 232 6.57 -23.95 4.61
N LEU A 233 6.27 -25.04 3.91
CA LEU A 233 7.24 -25.81 3.15
C LEU A 233 7.11 -25.51 1.64
N LEU A 234 8.19 -24.99 1.04
CA LEU A 234 8.30 -24.78 -0.40
C LEU A 234 9.26 -25.81 -1.00
N VAL A 235 8.74 -26.66 -1.89
CA VAL A 235 9.54 -27.67 -2.58
C VAL A 235 9.75 -27.25 -4.03
N LEU A 236 11.01 -26.99 -4.40
CA LEU A 236 11.39 -26.53 -5.75
C LEU A 236 12.24 -27.58 -6.45
N HIS A 237 11.78 -28.00 -7.63
CA HIS A 237 12.43 -29.02 -8.47
C HIS A 237 12.64 -30.37 -7.74
N PRO A 238 11.55 -31.08 -7.36
CA PRO A 238 11.60 -32.33 -6.58
C PRO A 238 11.95 -33.57 -7.42
N MET A 239 12.91 -33.49 -8.34
CA MET A 239 13.18 -34.60 -9.28
C MET A 239 13.77 -35.86 -8.63
N SER A 240 14.12 -35.83 -7.34
CA SER A 240 14.64 -36.99 -6.60
C SER A 240 14.04 -37.17 -5.21
N LEU A 241 12.92 -36.51 -4.91
CA LEU A 241 12.14 -36.78 -3.71
C LEU A 241 11.18 -37.93 -4.03
N THR A 242 11.59 -39.15 -3.72
CA THR A 242 10.76 -40.37 -3.79
C THR A 242 10.48 -40.89 -2.40
#